data_AF-A0A1V5NET2-F1
#
_entry.id   AF-A0A1V5NET2-F1
#
_cell.length_a   1.000
_cell.length_b   1.000
_cell.length_c   1.000
_cell.angle_alpha   90.00
_cell.angle_beta   90.00
_cell.angle_gamma   90.00
#
_symmetry.space_group_name_H-M   'P 1'
#
loop_
_entity.id
_entity.type
_entity.pdbx_description
1 polymer ?
#
loop_
_entity_poly.entity_id
_entity_poly.type
_entity_poly.pdbx_seq_one_letter_code
_entity_poly.pdbx_strand_id
1 'polypeptide(L)'
;MRYETLFENLRLYEFWETLIPDFVLAFAFFTSIAYAVLGKKFEKQRPAIAMSVSIGFALSIGLVWWEQANELSIKNLGPVAVGFAILVLSFVMYQAIKQVGGTWAGMGITVGACIIIAQLLQLNVPVDSQIIQTITVAALIIGLIAFLSNTRGRSFHFPQVSARQPDIRRDMAGLYRNRQLSNNLSKNMQTLRKEANSLNEHPKDAGNVLLQLKRMLPAEGYLTERMAQLRAKAYQVRNGHIARLEETKQVFSDMPVSAKKNASGELVARYNQLVGIDTRLERLDRAVAENENRIRKLTSQAQQYTANYDFRKLTDCLKVAENLQKHNSQLFKLIAQTEKKLSAIARKIASEAKQINRK
;
A
#
# COMPACT_ATOMS: atom_id res chain seq x y z
N MET A 1 -42.07 36.60 -18.55
CA MET A 1 -40.65 37.01 -18.68
C MET A 1 -39.92 35.91 -19.46
N ARG A 2 -39.30 36.24 -20.61
CA ARG A 2 -38.56 35.27 -21.44
C ARG A 2 -37.21 34.97 -20.79
N TYR A 3 -36.81 33.70 -20.74
CA TYR A 3 -35.48 33.29 -20.24
C TYR A 3 -34.33 33.91 -21.06
N GLU A 4 -34.57 34.29 -22.31
CA GLU A 4 -33.61 34.98 -23.17
C GLU A 4 -33.19 36.35 -22.62
N THR A 5 -34.10 37.11 -22.00
CA THR A 5 -33.77 38.43 -21.44
C THR A 5 -33.10 38.36 -20.06
N LEU A 6 -33.05 37.19 -19.41
CA LEU A 6 -32.24 37.00 -18.19
C LEU A 6 -30.77 36.74 -18.54
N PHE A 7 -30.50 36.03 -19.63
CA PHE A 7 -29.13 35.73 -20.07
C PHE A 7 -28.44 36.91 -20.75
N GLU A 8 -29.17 37.78 -21.46
CA GLU A 8 -28.59 38.97 -22.08
C GLU A 8 -28.29 40.11 -21.09
N ASN A 9 -29.00 40.17 -19.96
CA ASN A 9 -28.88 41.28 -19.00
C ASN A 9 -27.87 41.00 -17.88
N LEU A 10 -27.54 39.73 -17.65
CA LEU A 10 -26.34 39.36 -16.91
C LEU A 10 -25.18 39.42 -17.90
N ARG A 11 -24.10 40.16 -17.60
CA ARG A 11 -22.84 40.22 -18.39
C ARG A 11 -22.12 38.87 -18.47
N LEU A 12 -22.84 37.79 -18.76
CA LEU A 12 -22.35 36.43 -18.84
C LEU A 12 -21.35 36.29 -19.99
N TYR A 13 -21.56 37.01 -21.09
CA TYR A 13 -20.63 36.93 -22.22
C TYR A 13 -19.22 37.42 -21.84
N GLU A 14 -19.10 38.61 -21.24
CA GLU A 14 -17.81 39.11 -20.72
C GLU A 14 -17.26 38.19 -19.61
N PHE A 15 -18.12 37.70 -18.71
CA PHE A 15 -17.75 36.77 -17.63
C PHE A 15 -17.14 35.47 -18.17
N TRP A 16 -17.74 34.87 -19.20
CA TRP A 16 -17.26 33.65 -19.84
C TRP A 16 -15.95 33.91 -20.59
N GLU A 17 -15.81 35.03 -21.28
CA GLU A 17 -14.60 35.34 -22.07
C GLU A 17 -13.36 35.55 -21.18
N THR A 18 -13.52 36.15 -20.00
CA THR A 18 -12.41 36.32 -19.05
C THR A 18 -12.12 35.11 -18.16
N LEU A 19 -13.13 34.33 -17.78
CA LEU A 19 -12.96 33.27 -16.77
C LEU A 19 -12.68 31.88 -17.33
N ILE A 20 -13.08 31.58 -18.57
CA ILE A 20 -12.79 30.26 -19.17
C ILE A 20 -11.28 29.96 -19.18
N PRO A 21 -10.38 30.86 -19.63
CA PRO A 21 -8.96 30.54 -19.70
C PRO A 21 -8.37 30.21 -18.33
N ASP A 22 -8.73 31.01 -17.32
CA ASP A 22 -8.26 30.87 -15.94
C ASP A 22 -8.82 29.61 -15.27
N PHE A 23 -10.10 29.30 -15.52
CA PHE A 23 -10.71 28.04 -15.10
C PHE A 23 -10.03 26.83 -15.73
N VAL A 24 -9.79 26.84 -17.05
CA VAL A 24 -9.16 25.72 -17.77
C VAL A 24 -7.73 25.50 -17.28
N LEU A 25 -6.98 26.57 -17.01
CA LEU A 25 -5.62 26.49 -16.49
C LEU A 25 -5.59 25.93 -15.06
N ALA A 26 -6.45 26.45 -14.17
CA ALA A 26 -6.60 25.93 -12.81
C ALA A 26 -7.05 24.46 -12.81
N PHE A 27 -7.97 24.10 -13.69
CA PHE A 27 -8.51 22.75 -13.83
C PHE A 27 -7.45 21.76 -14.29
N ALA A 28 -6.68 22.10 -15.32
CA ALA A 28 -5.59 21.26 -15.78
C ALA A 28 -4.52 21.07 -14.68
N PHE A 29 -4.17 22.15 -13.97
CA PHE A 29 -3.18 22.13 -12.90
C PHE A 29 -3.62 21.24 -11.73
N PHE A 30 -4.79 21.49 -11.15
CA PHE A 30 -5.28 20.73 -10.00
C PHE A 30 -5.58 19.27 -10.36
N THR A 31 -6.11 19.01 -11.56
CA THR A 31 -6.35 17.64 -12.03
C THR A 31 -5.03 16.87 -12.17
N SER A 32 -3.98 17.50 -12.72
CA SER A 32 -2.65 16.89 -12.86
C SER A 32 -2.02 16.55 -11.50
N ILE A 33 -2.08 17.47 -10.54
CA ILE A 33 -1.57 17.24 -9.18
C ILE A 33 -2.36 16.14 -8.47
N ALA A 34 -3.69 16.22 -8.49
CA ALA A 34 -4.55 15.22 -7.87
C ALA A 34 -4.30 13.84 -8.50
N TYR A 35 -4.11 13.77 -9.82
CA TYR A 35 -3.79 12.54 -10.52
C TYR A 35 -2.42 11.99 -10.13
N ALA A 36 -1.39 12.84 -10.02
CA ALA A 36 -0.06 12.41 -9.61
C ALA A 36 -0.05 11.80 -8.19
N VAL A 37 -0.80 12.40 -7.26
CA VAL A 37 -0.92 11.92 -5.88
C VAL A 37 -1.76 10.65 -5.80
N LEU A 38 -2.93 10.63 -6.46
CA LEU A 38 -3.89 9.52 -6.38
C LEU A 38 -3.46 8.33 -7.24
N GLY A 39 -2.80 8.56 -8.37
CA GLY A 39 -2.29 7.52 -9.26
C GLY A 39 -1.25 6.62 -8.59
N LYS A 40 -0.46 7.15 -7.64
CA LYS A 40 0.46 6.33 -6.83
C LYS A 40 -0.27 5.51 -5.76
N LYS A 41 -1.45 5.97 -5.30
CA LYS A 41 -2.20 5.36 -4.19
C LYS A 41 -3.23 4.34 -4.66
N PHE A 42 -3.83 4.56 -5.83
CA PHE A 42 -4.79 3.66 -6.45
C PHE A 42 -4.08 2.85 -7.55
N GLU A 43 -3.83 1.56 -7.29
CA GLU A 43 -3.23 0.63 -8.27
C GLU A 43 -4.04 0.50 -9.57
N LYS A 44 -5.28 1.02 -9.62
CA LYS A 44 -6.16 1.03 -10.79
C LYS A 44 -6.28 2.44 -11.36
N GLN A 45 -5.92 2.61 -12.64
CA GLN A 45 -5.91 3.91 -13.34
C GLN A 45 -7.29 4.58 -13.43
N ARG A 46 -8.37 3.82 -13.65
CA ARG A 46 -9.73 4.37 -13.87
C ARG A 46 -10.30 5.17 -12.68
N PRO A 47 -10.30 4.66 -11.44
CA PRO A 47 -10.79 5.43 -10.29
C PRO A 47 -9.91 6.65 -9.97
N ALA A 48 -8.59 6.57 -10.23
CA ALA A 48 -7.69 7.70 -10.03
C ALA A 48 -8.04 8.87 -10.96
N ILE A 49 -8.34 8.60 -12.24
CA ILE A 49 -8.75 9.62 -13.23
C ILE A 49 -10.07 10.28 -12.82
N ALA A 50 -11.08 9.48 -12.46
CA ALA A 50 -12.38 10.02 -12.10
C ALA A 50 -12.29 10.94 -10.86
N MET A 51 -11.58 10.48 -9.82
CA MET A 51 -11.39 11.28 -8.61
C MET A 51 -10.53 12.53 -8.84
N SER A 52 -9.46 12.43 -9.64
CA SER A 52 -8.62 13.59 -9.94
C SER A 52 -9.37 14.66 -10.71
N VAL A 53 -10.24 14.26 -11.66
CA VAL A 53 -11.10 15.19 -12.41
C VAL A 53 -12.11 15.86 -11.48
N SER A 54 -12.78 15.11 -10.60
CA SER A 54 -13.74 15.71 -9.65
C SER A 54 -13.09 16.69 -8.67
N ILE A 55 -11.91 16.33 -8.14
CA ILE A 55 -11.16 17.20 -7.22
C ILE A 55 -10.65 18.44 -7.96
N GLY A 56 -10.08 18.25 -9.16
CA GLY A 56 -9.61 19.36 -9.99
C GLY A 56 -10.72 20.33 -10.32
N PHE A 57 -11.90 19.83 -10.66
CA PHE A 57 -13.08 20.65 -10.95
C PHE A 57 -13.53 21.46 -9.75
N ALA A 58 -13.68 20.83 -8.58
CA ALA A 58 -14.11 21.50 -7.36
C ALA A 58 -13.13 22.61 -6.92
N LEU A 59 -11.82 22.34 -6.98
CA LEU A 59 -10.79 23.32 -6.63
C LEU A 59 -10.75 24.49 -7.62
N SER A 60 -10.98 24.23 -8.91
CA SER A 60 -10.98 25.29 -9.94
C SER A 60 -12.17 26.21 -9.80
N ILE A 61 -13.36 25.67 -9.51
CA ILE A 61 -14.54 26.50 -9.19
C ILE A 61 -14.26 27.33 -7.94
N GLY A 62 -13.71 26.74 -6.89
CA GLY A 62 -13.38 27.45 -5.66
C GLY A 62 -12.38 28.59 -5.88
N LEU A 63 -11.37 28.37 -6.74
CA LEU A 63 -10.37 29.39 -7.07
C LEU A 63 -10.97 30.53 -7.90
N VAL A 64 -11.77 30.22 -8.92
CA VAL A 64 -12.47 31.23 -9.74
C VAL A 64 -13.45 32.05 -8.91
N TRP A 65 -14.18 31.42 -8.00
CA TRP A 65 -15.09 32.13 -7.09
C TRP A 65 -14.31 33.02 -6.11
N TRP A 66 -13.20 32.53 -5.56
CA TRP A 66 -12.35 33.32 -4.68
C TRP A 66 -11.72 34.52 -5.40
N GLU A 67 -11.29 34.36 -6.65
CA GLU A 67 -10.78 35.44 -7.51
C GLU A 67 -11.84 36.52 -7.73
N GLN A 68 -13.07 36.12 -8.05
CA GLN A 68 -14.19 37.04 -8.23
C GLN A 68 -14.54 37.80 -6.95
N ALA A 69 -14.44 37.14 -5.79
CA ALA A 69 -14.79 37.75 -4.50
C ALA A 69 -13.74 38.74 -3.98
N ASN A 70 -12.49 38.66 -4.43
CA ASN A 70 -11.38 39.46 -3.90
C ASN A 70 -10.76 40.43 -4.92
N GLU A 71 -11.30 40.48 -6.16
CA GLU A 71 -10.77 41.31 -7.27
C GLU A 71 -9.28 41.05 -7.61
N LEU A 72 -8.73 39.92 -7.14
CA LEU A 72 -7.34 39.54 -7.32
C LEU A 72 -7.18 38.69 -8.58
N SER A 73 -7.01 39.33 -9.74
CA SER A 73 -6.78 38.61 -10.99
C SER A 73 -5.49 37.79 -10.96
N ILE A 74 -5.48 36.59 -11.57
CA ILE A 74 -4.28 35.76 -11.79
C ILE A 74 -3.12 36.56 -12.42
N LYS A 75 -3.41 37.59 -13.21
CA LYS A 75 -2.40 38.50 -13.79
C LYS A 75 -1.67 39.36 -12.74
N ASN A 76 -2.34 39.73 -11.65
CA ASN A 76 -1.78 40.51 -10.54
C ASN A 76 -1.27 39.63 -9.39
N LEU A 77 -1.52 38.32 -9.47
CA LEU A 77 -1.10 37.33 -8.50
C LEU A 77 0.41 37.09 -8.52
N GLY A 78 1.19 37.74 -9.39
CA GLY A 78 2.62 37.49 -9.62
C GLY A 78 3.42 37.08 -8.37
N PRO A 79 3.47 37.91 -7.31
CA PRO A 79 4.19 37.56 -6.08
C PRO A 79 3.53 36.41 -5.29
N VAL A 80 2.20 36.37 -5.22
CA VAL A 80 1.43 35.34 -4.48
C VAL A 80 1.49 33.97 -5.16
N ALA A 81 1.44 33.93 -6.49
CA ALA A 81 1.53 32.73 -7.32
C ALA A 81 2.92 32.11 -7.23
N VAL A 82 3.96 32.96 -7.20
CA VAL A 82 5.33 32.53 -6.88
C VAL A 82 5.39 31.94 -5.48
N GLY A 83 4.75 32.57 -4.48
CA GLY A 83 4.64 32.00 -3.13
C GLY A 83 3.97 30.62 -3.11
N PHE A 84 2.87 30.45 -3.85
CA PHE A 84 2.14 29.18 -3.93
C PHE A 84 2.94 28.09 -4.66
N ALA A 85 3.61 28.45 -5.75
CA ALA A 85 4.50 27.54 -6.49
C ALA A 85 5.64 27.03 -5.61
N ILE A 86 6.23 27.91 -4.80
CA ILE A 86 7.31 27.52 -3.89
C ILE A 86 6.78 26.68 -2.71
N LEU A 87 5.57 26.95 -2.20
CA LEU A 87 4.94 26.08 -1.20
C LEU A 87 4.70 24.66 -1.75
N VAL A 88 4.19 24.56 -2.98
CA VAL A 88 4.01 23.26 -3.66
C VAL A 88 5.34 22.56 -3.87
N LEU A 89 6.38 23.28 -4.33
CA LEU A 89 7.73 22.74 -4.50
C LEU A 89 8.30 22.24 -3.17
N SER A 90 8.13 23.01 -2.09
CA SER A 90 8.59 22.67 -0.75
C SER A 90 7.88 21.42 -0.22
N PHE A 91 6.57 21.29 -0.47
CA PHE A 91 5.80 20.11 -0.10
C PHE A 91 6.23 18.85 -0.89
N VAL A 92 6.51 18.99 -2.19
CA VAL A 92 7.04 17.90 -3.02
C VAL A 92 8.43 17.46 -2.53
N MET A 93 9.31 18.42 -2.23
CA MET A 93 10.63 18.14 -1.65
C MET A 93 10.51 17.46 -0.28
N TYR A 94 9.59 17.91 0.58
CA TYR A 94 9.31 17.26 1.86
C TYR A 94 8.91 15.80 1.69
N GLN A 95 8.00 15.50 0.75
CA GLN A 95 7.60 14.11 0.49
C GLN A 95 8.72 13.25 -0.07
N ALA A 96 9.58 13.80 -0.92
CA ALA A 96 10.75 13.11 -1.45
C ALA A 96 11.76 12.78 -0.33
N ILE A 97 12.06 13.74 0.54
CA ILE A 97 12.97 13.57 1.68
C ILE A 97 12.38 12.62 2.73
N LYS A 98 11.06 12.68 2.96
CA LYS A 98 10.35 11.77 3.87
C LYS A 98 10.46 10.30 3.41
N GLN A 99 10.48 10.04 2.10
CA GLN A 99 10.68 8.69 1.57
C GLN A 99 12.10 8.14 1.80
N VAL A 100 13.10 9.03 2.01
CA VAL A 100 14.50 8.67 2.31
C VAL A 100 14.74 8.48 3.81
N GLY A 101 13.71 8.65 4.66
CA GLY A 101 13.77 8.33 6.10
C GLY A 101 14.10 9.50 7.02
N GLY A 102 14.15 10.74 6.52
CA GLY A 102 14.47 11.94 7.31
C GLY A 102 13.25 12.81 7.61
N THR A 103 12.37 12.39 8.51
CA THR A 103 11.12 13.13 8.85
C THR A 103 11.38 14.53 9.42
N TRP A 104 12.46 14.71 10.17
CA TRP A 104 12.79 15.97 10.85
C TRP A 104 13.54 16.97 9.95
N ALA A 105 14.43 16.47 9.08
CA ALA A 105 15.19 17.32 8.16
C ALA A 105 14.29 17.97 7.10
N GLY A 106 13.29 17.23 6.60
CA GLY A 106 12.31 17.77 5.65
C GLY A 106 11.47 18.90 6.24
N MET A 107 11.09 18.80 7.52
CA MET A 107 10.29 19.83 8.18
C MET A 107 11.08 21.15 8.31
N GLY A 108 12.36 21.07 8.70
CA GLY A 108 13.23 22.25 8.83
C GLY A 108 13.44 22.99 7.51
N ILE A 109 13.66 22.25 6.41
CA ILE A 109 13.83 22.85 5.07
C ILE A 109 12.55 23.54 4.61
N THR A 110 11.39 22.92 4.85
CA THR A 110 10.08 23.47 4.46
C THR A 110 9.79 24.77 5.23
N VAL A 111 10.04 24.80 6.55
CA VAL A 111 9.87 26.00 7.38
C VAL A 111 10.85 27.11 6.98
N GLY A 112 12.11 26.76 6.73
CA GLY A 112 13.12 27.72 6.27
C GLY A 112 12.76 28.35 4.92
N ALA A 113 12.26 27.56 3.97
CA ALA A 113 11.80 28.07 2.68
C ALA A 113 10.62 29.04 2.85
N CYS A 114 9.62 28.70 3.67
CA CYS A 114 8.48 29.59 3.96
C CYS A 114 8.90 30.97 4.49
N ILE A 115 9.91 31.01 5.37
CA ILE A 115 10.41 32.25 5.97
C ILE A 115 11.15 33.12 4.93
N ILE A 116 12.02 32.51 4.11
CA ILE A 116 12.75 33.23 3.05
C ILE A 116 11.77 33.83 2.03
N ILE A 117 10.71 33.11 1.69
CA ILE A 117 9.67 33.58 0.76
C ILE A 117 8.89 34.75 1.36
N ALA A 118 8.50 34.66 2.64
CA ALA A 118 7.79 35.75 3.31
C ALA A 118 8.61 37.06 3.30
N GLN A 119 9.94 36.96 3.47
CA GLN A 119 10.86 38.09 3.35
C GLN A 119 10.97 38.60 1.90
N LEU A 120 11.08 37.71 0.91
CA LEU A 120 11.20 38.08 -0.50
C LEU A 120 9.94 38.81 -1.02
N LEU A 121 8.78 38.47 -0.47
CA LEU A 121 7.49 39.09 -0.80
C LEU A 121 7.22 40.41 -0.05
N GLN A 122 8.16 40.89 0.76
CA GLN A 122 8.00 42.07 1.61
C GLN A 122 6.73 42.03 2.47
N LEU A 123 6.26 40.83 2.82
CA LEU A 123 5.20 40.70 3.80
C LEU A 123 5.79 41.18 5.13
N ASN A 124 5.26 42.29 5.65
CA ASN A 124 5.60 42.82 6.98
C ASN A 124 5.11 41.84 8.04
N VAL A 125 5.78 40.71 8.17
CA VAL A 125 5.61 39.80 9.29
C VAL A 125 6.35 40.47 10.45
N PRO A 126 5.67 40.81 11.57
CA PRO A 126 6.29 41.46 12.73
C PRO A 126 7.12 40.44 13.52
N VAL A 127 8.12 39.86 12.86
CA VAL A 127 9.09 38.94 13.45
C VAL A 127 10.42 39.66 13.41
N ASP A 128 11.01 39.82 14.59
CA ASP A 128 12.32 40.43 14.73
C ASP A 128 13.34 39.70 13.83
N SER A 129 14.08 40.47 13.04
CA SER A 129 15.14 39.98 12.15
C SER A 129 16.13 39.04 12.87
N GLN A 130 16.34 39.25 14.17
CA GLN A 130 17.19 38.41 15.00
C GLN A 130 16.61 37.00 15.19
N ILE A 131 15.29 36.87 15.35
CA ILE A 131 14.63 35.56 15.52
C ILE A 131 14.78 34.73 14.24
N ILE A 132 14.59 35.36 13.08
CA ILE A 132 14.73 34.70 11.77
C ILE A 132 16.16 34.19 11.59
N GLN A 133 17.16 35.04 11.83
CA GLN A 133 18.56 34.67 11.69
C GLN A 133 18.93 33.50 12.63
N THR A 134 18.41 33.51 13.86
CA THR A 134 18.65 32.44 14.84
C THR A 134 18.04 31.11 14.39
N ILE A 135 16.81 31.14 13.86
CA ILE A 135 16.13 29.95 13.34
C ILE A 135 16.85 29.41 12.09
N THR A 136 17.28 30.28 11.18
CA THR A 136 18.00 29.87 9.97
C THR A 136 19.35 29.23 10.31
N VAL A 137 20.12 29.82 11.24
CA VAL A 137 21.39 29.25 11.71
C VAL A 137 21.17 27.91 12.40
N ALA A 138 20.17 27.80 13.28
CA ALA A 138 19.83 26.53 13.93
C ALA A 138 19.42 25.45 12.93
N ALA A 139 18.61 25.79 11.92
CA ALA A 139 18.21 24.87 10.86
C ALA A 139 19.40 24.41 10.01
N LEU A 140 20.33 25.32 9.70
CA LEU A 140 21.58 25.01 8.99
C LEU A 140 22.46 24.05 9.79
N ILE A 141 22.64 24.30 11.10
CA ILE A 141 23.42 23.42 11.99
C ILE A 141 22.79 22.02 12.06
N ILE A 142 21.47 21.93 12.24
CA ILE A 142 20.75 20.65 12.28
C ILE A 142 20.86 19.92 10.93
N GLY A 143 20.72 20.64 9.81
CA GLY A 143 20.89 20.10 8.46
C GLY A 143 22.30 19.57 8.22
N LEU A 144 23.33 20.30 8.67
CA LEU A 144 24.72 19.90 8.57
C LEU A 144 25.03 18.65 9.44
N ILE A 145 24.50 18.58 10.66
CA ILE A 145 24.62 17.42 11.54
C ILE A 145 23.93 16.20 10.93
N ALA A 146 22.72 16.36 10.36
CA ALA A 146 22.01 15.28 9.70
C ALA A 146 22.78 14.78 8.46
N PHE A 147 23.34 15.68 7.66
CA PHE A 147 24.15 15.35 6.49
C PHE A 147 25.46 14.65 6.86
N LEU A 148 26.17 15.14 7.88
CA LEU A 148 27.40 14.52 8.40
C LEU A 148 27.13 13.17 9.07
N SER A 149 25.97 13.00 9.71
CA SER A 149 25.54 11.72 10.28
C SER A 149 25.19 10.70 9.20
N ASN A 150 24.65 11.15 8.06
CA ASN A 150 24.30 10.27 6.95
C ASN A 150 25.51 9.86 6.10
N THR A 151 26.60 10.64 6.11
CA THR A 151 27.85 10.31 5.42
C THR A 151 28.77 9.35 6.19
N ARG A 152 28.50 9.08 7.48
CA ARG A 152 29.26 8.11 8.31
C ARG A 152 28.63 6.72 8.41
N GLY A 153 27.65 6.39 7.57
CA GLY A 153 26.91 5.13 7.60
C GLY A 153 27.58 3.90 6.94
N ARG A 154 28.88 3.64 7.15
CA ARG A 154 29.41 2.27 7.15
C ARG A 154 29.43 1.79 8.61
N SER A 155 28.31 1.18 9.00
CA SER A 155 28.16 0.25 10.12
C SER A 155 29.06 0.44 11.35
N PHE A 156 28.61 1.27 12.29
CA PHE A 156 28.91 1.06 13.71
C PHE A 156 27.61 0.63 14.41
N HIS A 157 27.50 -0.69 14.63
CA HIS A 157 26.52 -1.28 15.53
C HIS A 157 26.97 -1.01 16.97
N PHE A 158 26.24 -0.15 17.68
CA PHE A 158 26.22 -0.27 19.14
C PHE A 158 25.31 -1.44 19.52
N PRO A 159 25.72 -2.30 20.48
CA PRO A 159 24.95 -3.46 20.88
C PRO A 159 23.74 -2.98 21.67
N GLN A 160 22.63 -2.79 20.96
CA GLN A 160 21.32 -2.79 21.60
C GLN A 160 21.09 -4.23 22.06
N VAL A 161 21.08 -4.45 23.37
CA VAL A 161 20.60 -5.68 24.01
C VAL A 161 19.08 -5.75 23.79
N SER A 162 18.69 -5.93 22.53
CA SER A 162 17.41 -6.50 22.16
C SER A 162 17.66 -8.00 22.18
N ALA A 163 16.94 -8.72 23.03
CA ALA A 163 16.90 -10.16 22.98
C ALA A 163 16.59 -10.55 21.53
N ARG A 164 17.63 -11.04 20.84
CA ARG A 164 17.58 -11.52 19.47
C ARG A 164 16.48 -12.58 19.43
N GLN A 165 15.28 -12.17 19.03
CA GLN A 165 14.21 -13.11 18.77
C GLN A 165 14.79 -14.03 17.68
N PRO A 166 14.89 -15.35 17.95
CA PRO A 166 15.49 -16.25 17.01
C PRO A 166 14.78 -16.11 15.67
N ASP A 167 15.54 -16.27 14.59
CA ASP A 167 15.08 -16.22 13.20
C ASP A 167 14.11 -17.39 12.93
N ILE A 168 12.92 -17.34 13.53
CA ILE A 168 11.80 -18.29 13.43
C ILE A 168 11.19 -18.23 12.01
N ARG A 169 11.62 -17.26 11.20
CA ARG A 169 10.99 -16.84 9.94
C ARG A 169 11.05 -17.89 8.83
N ARG A 170 11.95 -18.89 8.91
CA ARG A 170 12.12 -19.91 7.86
C ARG A 170 11.54 -21.30 8.16
N ASP A 171 11.26 -21.63 9.42
CA ASP A 171 10.88 -23.02 9.79
C ASP A 171 9.36 -23.28 9.79
N MET A 172 8.54 -22.21 9.79
CA MET A 172 7.08 -22.33 9.75
C MET A 172 6.55 -22.95 8.45
N ALA A 173 7.28 -22.84 7.33
CA ALA A 173 6.88 -23.45 6.07
C ALA A 173 6.89 -25.00 6.13
N GLY A 174 7.79 -25.59 6.92
CA GLY A 174 7.80 -27.02 7.22
C GLY A 174 6.62 -27.43 8.09
N LEU A 175 6.28 -26.60 9.09
CA LEU A 175 5.24 -26.87 10.06
C LEU A 175 3.84 -27.06 9.45
N TYR A 176 3.52 -26.38 8.36
CA TYR A 176 2.19 -26.46 7.73
C TYR A 176 2.10 -27.42 6.53
N ARG A 177 3.22 -27.98 6.07
CA ARG A 177 3.23 -28.86 4.88
C ARG A 177 2.77 -30.28 5.18
N ASN A 178 2.82 -30.71 6.45
CA ASN A 178 2.51 -32.07 6.86
C ASN A 178 1.17 -32.15 7.61
N ARG A 179 0.23 -33.00 7.16
CA ARG A 179 -1.08 -33.21 7.83
C ARG A 179 -0.94 -33.64 9.29
N GLN A 180 0.12 -34.37 9.60
CA GLN A 180 0.41 -34.83 10.97
C GLN A 180 0.67 -33.66 11.92
N LEU A 181 1.17 -32.52 11.42
CA LEU A 181 1.49 -31.35 12.23
C LEU A 181 0.24 -30.54 12.61
N SER A 182 -0.81 -30.53 11.79
CA SER A 182 -2.10 -29.92 12.17
C SER A 182 -2.75 -30.65 13.35
N ASN A 183 -2.58 -31.97 13.42
CA ASN A 183 -3.07 -32.77 14.54
C ASN A 183 -2.22 -32.53 15.79
N ASN A 184 -0.89 -32.46 15.63
CA ASN A 184 0.01 -32.13 16.74
C ASN A 184 -0.22 -30.72 17.29
N LEU A 185 -0.46 -29.74 16.42
CA LEU A 185 -0.82 -28.37 16.83
C LEU A 185 -2.14 -28.33 17.61
N SER A 186 -3.15 -29.09 17.19
CA SER A 186 -4.42 -29.19 17.92
C SER A 186 -4.22 -29.82 19.29
N LYS A 187 -3.43 -30.91 19.37
CA LYS A 187 -3.09 -31.54 20.65
C LYS A 187 -2.32 -30.58 21.58
N ASN A 188 -1.32 -29.88 21.05
CA ASN A 188 -0.55 -28.92 21.83
C ASN A 188 -1.41 -27.75 22.33
N MET A 189 -2.39 -27.29 21.55
CA MET A 189 -3.36 -26.29 22.01
C MET A 189 -4.28 -26.82 23.12
N GLN A 190 -4.68 -28.08 23.05
CA GLN A 190 -5.44 -28.69 24.14
C GLN A 190 -4.61 -28.80 25.42
N THR A 191 -3.32 -29.14 25.31
CA THR A 191 -2.39 -29.14 26.45
C THR A 191 -2.24 -27.74 27.02
N LEU A 192 -1.98 -26.73 26.18
CA LEU A 192 -1.91 -25.33 26.60
C LEU A 192 -3.16 -24.84 27.31
N ARG A 193 -4.33 -25.29 26.87
CA ARG A 193 -5.59 -24.94 27.52
C ARG A 193 -5.72 -25.57 28.90
N LYS A 194 -5.24 -26.80 29.08
CA LYS A 194 -5.18 -27.45 30.40
C LYS A 194 -4.21 -26.71 31.32
N GLU A 195 -3.03 -26.36 30.82
CA GLU A 195 -2.05 -25.53 31.55
C GLU A 195 -2.61 -24.15 31.92
N ALA A 196 -3.36 -23.52 31.01
CA ALA A 196 -4.00 -22.24 31.27
C ALA A 196 -5.07 -22.32 32.37
N ASN A 197 -5.78 -23.44 32.49
CA ASN A 197 -6.77 -23.64 33.55
C ASN A 197 -6.12 -23.79 34.94
N SER A 198 -4.90 -24.33 35.02
CA SER A 198 -4.12 -24.41 36.26
C SER A 198 -3.40 -23.10 36.63
N LEU A 199 -3.46 -22.06 35.79
CA LEU A 199 -2.81 -20.77 36.09
C LEU A 199 -3.38 -20.05 37.32
N ASN A 200 -4.62 -20.37 37.72
CA ASN A 200 -5.18 -19.87 38.98
C ASN A 200 -4.36 -20.35 40.19
N GLU A 201 -3.75 -21.54 40.11
CA GLU A 201 -2.89 -22.12 41.15
C GLU A 201 -1.43 -21.68 40.97
N HIS A 202 -1.00 -21.48 39.72
CA HIS A 202 0.38 -21.13 39.36
C HIS A 202 0.45 -19.94 38.39
N PRO A 203 0.22 -18.69 38.86
CA PRO A 203 0.18 -17.51 38.00
C PRO A 203 1.52 -17.18 37.32
N LYS A 204 2.64 -17.70 37.86
CA LYS A 204 3.99 -17.52 37.31
C LYS A 204 4.17 -18.16 35.93
N ASP A 205 3.36 -19.16 35.59
CA ASP A 205 3.46 -19.90 34.33
C ASP A 205 2.74 -19.22 33.16
N ALA A 206 2.01 -18.13 33.42
CA ALA A 206 1.23 -17.43 32.40
C ALA A 206 2.09 -16.89 31.25
N GLY A 207 3.32 -16.49 31.55
CA GLY A 207 4.30 -16.07 30.54
C GLY A 207 4.68 -17.19 29.58
N ASN A 208 4.77 -18.44 30.06
CA ASN A 208 5.06 -19.62 29.25
C ASN A 208 3.89 -19.93 28.29
N VAL A 209 2.66 -19.90 28.80
CA VAL A 209 1.44 -20.10 27.98
C VAL A 209 1.37 -19.07 26.85
N LEU A 210 1.64 -17.79 27.14
CA LEU A 210 1.66 -16.74 26.12
C LEU A 210 2.76 -16.96 25.08
N LEU A 211 3.95 -17.36 25.51
CA LEU A 211 5.09 -17.61 24.63
C LEU A 211 4.85 -18.81 23.71
N GLN A 212 4.25 -19.89 24.23
CA GLN A 212 3.84 -21.04 23.45
C GLN A 212 2.69 -20.70 22.48
N LEU A 213 1.70 -19.91 22.89
CA LEU A 213 0.64 -19.41 22.00
C LEU A 213 1.24 -18.65 20.80
N LYS A 214 2.18 -17.75 21.05
CA LYS A 214 2.91 -17.03 19.99
C LYS A 214 3.69 -17.95 19.05
N ARG A 215 4.21 -19.07 19.55
CA ARG A 215 4.93 -20.08 18.74
C ARG A 215 4.00 -20.93 17.89
N MET A 216 2.73 -21.09 18.28
CA MET A 216 1.78 -21.94 17.56
C MET A 216 0.94 -21.18 16.53
N LEU A 217 0.73 -19.88 16.73
CA LEU A 217 0.13 -19.01 15.72
C LEU A 217 1.18 -18.64 14.65
N PRO A 218 0.76 -18.48 13.38
CA PRO A 218 1.66 -17.97 12.35
C PRO A 218 2.23 -16.62 12.78
N ALA A 219 3.51 -16.40 12.47
CA ALA A 219 4.10 -15.07 12.64
C ALA A 219 3.28 -14.03 11.86
N GLU A 220 3.12 -12.85 12.45
CA GLU A 220 2.42 -11.76 11.81
C GLU A 220 3.06 -11.43 10.45
N GLY A 221 2.23 -11.31 9.41
CA GLY A 221 2.67 -11.03 8.04
C GLY A 221 3.15 -12.25 7.25
N TYR A 222 3.28 -13.43 7.86
CA TYR A 222 3.71 -14.65 7.14
C TYR A 222 2.73 -15.05 6.04
N LEU A 223 1.42 -15.00 6.30
CA LEU A 223 0.42 -15.36 5.28
C LEU A 223 0.40 -14.34 4.15
N THR A 224 0.56 -13.05 4.47
CA THR A 224 0.68 -11.97 3.49
C THR A 224 1.91 -12.14 2.61
N GLU A 225 3.08 -12.47 3.18
CA GLU A 225 4.30 -12.75 2.41
C GLU A 225 4.09 -13.95 1.48
N ARG A 226 3.49 -15.01 1.98
CA ARG A 226 3.17 -16.21 1.21
C ARG A 226 2.20 -15.91 0.06
N MET A 227 1.20 -15.05 0.29
CA MET A 227 0.31 -14.58 -0.77
C MET A 227 1.04 -13.71 -1.80
N ALA A 228 1.95 -12.84 -1.39
CA ALA A 228 2.76 -12.05 -2.32
C ALA A 228 3.61 -12.95 -3.24
N GLN A 229 4.24 -13.99 -2.71
CA GLN A 229 4.96 -14.99 -3.51
C GLN A 229 4.02 -15.72 -4.49
N LEU A 230 2.82 -16.08 -4.05
CA LEU A 230 1.83 -16.74 -4.90
C LEU A 230 1.34 -15.82 -6.04
N ARG A 231 1.13 -14.53 -5.77
CA ARG A 231 0.79 -13.52 -6.79
C ARG A 231 1.93 -13.34 -7.79
N ALA A 232 3.16 -13.21 -7.31
CA ALA A 232 4.34 -13.09 -8.18
C ALA A 232 4.45 -14.28 -9.14
N LYS A 233 4.22 -15.50 -8.63
CA LYS A 233 4.18 -16.71 -9.44
C LYS A 233 3.03 -16.74 -10.44
N ALA A 234 1.83 -16.32 -10.04
CA ALA A 234 0.69 -16.22 -10.96
C ALA A 234 0.96 -15.22 -12.09
N TYR A 235 1.53 -14.06 -11.75
CA TYR A 235 1.93 -13.04 -12.71
C TYR A 235 2.97 -13.55 -13.71
N GLN A 236 3.99 -14.28 -13.24
CA GLN A 236 4.98 -14.92 -14.12
C GLN A 236 4.33 -15.91 -15.09
N VAL A 237 3.40 -16.74 -14.62
CA VAL A 237 2.67 -17.69 -15.47
C VAL A 237 1.82 -16.97 -16.51
N ARG A 238 1.14 -15.88 -16.12
CA ARG A 238 0.35 -15.06 -17.04
C ARG A 238 1.21 -14.42 -18.12
N ASN A 239 2.34 -13.82 -17.74
CA ASN A 239 3.25 -13.19 -18.69
C ASN A 239 3.86 -14.22 -19.65
N GLY A 240 4.21 -15.42 -19.17
CA GLY A 240 4.65 -16.52 -20.03
C GLY A 240 3.58 -16.96 -21.04
N HIS A 241 2.30 -16.94 -20.64
CA HIS A 241 1.19 -17.19 -21.56
C HIS A 241 1.01 -16.08 -22.59
N ILE A 242 1.12 -14.81 -22.19
CA ILE A 242 1.00 -13.66 -23.11
C ILE A 242 2.13 -13.67 -24.14
N ALA A 243 3.38 -13.89 -23.70
CA ALA A 243 4.52 -14.00 -24.61
C ALA A 243 4.29 -15.08 -25.67
N ARG A 244 3.78 -16.25 -25.25
CA ARG A 244 3.47 -17.35 -26.17
C ARG A 244 2.31 -17.04 -27.12
N LEU A 245 1.29 -16.31 -26.67
CA LEU A 245 0.22 -15.86 -27.54
C LEU A 245 0.76 -14.96 -28.66
N GLU A 246 1.69 -14.07 -28.35
CA GLU A 246 2.31 -13.20 -29.36
C GLU A 246 3.19 -14.00 -30.34
N GLU A 247 3.97 -14.98 -29.85
CA GLU A 247 4.76 -15.88 -30.71
C GLU A 247 3.87 -16.71 -31.65
N THR A 248 2.79 -17.30 -31.11
CA THR A 248 1.90 -18.16 -31.90
C THR A 248 1.02 -17.38 -32.88
N LYS A 249 0.82 -16.08 -32.67
CA LYS A 249 0.06 -15.20 -33.57
C LYS A 249 0.60 -15.21 -35.00
N GLN A 250 1.93 -15.25 -35.17
CA GLN A 250 2.57 -15.37 -36.48
C GLN A 250 2.28 -16.75 -37.09
N VAL A 251 2.39 -17.83 -36.33
CA VAL A 251 2.06 -19.17 -36.83
C VAL A 251 0.56 -19.31 -37.20
N PHE A 252 -0.32 -18.55 -36.55
CA PHE A 252 -1.75 -18.51 -36.85
C PHE A 252 -2.14 -17.80 -38.15
N SER A 253 -1.25 -17.00 -38.77
CA SER A 253 -1.55 -16.41 -40.08
C SER A 253 -1.56 -17.46 -41.17
N ASP A 254 -0.74 -18.50 -41.05
CA ASP A 254 -0.48 -19.47 -42.11
C ASP A 254 -1.32 -20.74 -41.95
N MET A 255 -2.09 -20.85 -40.86
CA MET A 255 -2.93 -22.01 -40.58
C MET A 255 -4.27 -21.98 -41.33
N PRO A 256 -4.80 -23.14 -41.76
CA PRO A 256 -6.15 -23.26 -42.27
C PRO A 256 -7.20 -22.77 -41.27
N VAL A 257 -8.30 -22.20 -41.77
CA VAL A 257 -9.38 -21.57 -40.96
C VAL A 257 -9.94 -22.53 -39.90
N SER A 258 -10.07 -23.82 -40.21
CA SER A 258 -10.54 -24.84 -39.26
C SER A 258 -9.58 -25.06 -38.09
N ALA A 259 -8.28 -25.12 -38.36
CA ALA A 259 -7.23 -25.24 -37.33
C ALA A 259 -7.16 -23.98 -36.46
N LYS A 260 -7.28 -22.80 -37.06
CA LYS A 260 -7.32 -21.51 -36.36
C LYS A 260 -8.49 -21.42 -35.38
N LYS A 261 -9.69 -21.87 -35.78
CA LYS A 261 -10.87 -21.88 -34.92
C LYS A 261 -10.66 -22.78 -33.69
N ASN A 262 -10.18 -24.01 -33.89
CA ASN A 262 -9.93 -24.94 -32.78
C ASN A 262 -8.87 -24.40 -31.81
N ALA A 263 -7.77 -23.87 -32.33
CA ALA A 263 -6.71 -23.32 -31.49
C ALA A 263 -7.15 -22.06 -30.75
N SER A 264 -7.95 -21.19 -31.38
CA SER A 264 -8.54 -20.03 -30.69
C SER A 264 -9.44 -20.45 -29.52
N GLY A 265 -10.24 -21.51 -29.70
CA GLY A 265 -11.07 -22.09 -28.64
C GLY A 265 -10.23 -22.61 -27.46
N GLU A 266 -9.12 -23.30 -27.74
CA GLU A 266 -8.21 -23.77 -26.70
C GLU A 266 -7.53 -22.61 -25.95
N LEU A 267 -7.12 -21.56 -26.66
CA LEU A 267 -6.53 -20.36 -26.06
C LEU A 267 -7.51 -19.64 -25.14
N VAL A 268 -8.76 -19.45 -25.58
CA VAL A 268 -9.82 -18.87 -24.77
C VAL A 268 -10.07 -19.71 -23.51
N ALA A 269 -10.12 -21.04 -23.64
CA ALA A 269 -10.28 -21.93 -22.48
C ALA A 269 -9.14 -21.80 -21.47
N ARG A 270 -7.88 -21.74 -21.94
CA ARG A 270 -6.69 -21.53 -21.07
C ARG A 270 -6.70 -20.16 -20.41
N TYR A 271 -7.07 -19.10 -21.14
CA TYR A 271 -7.18 -17.77 -20.59
C TYR A 271 -8.27 -17.69 -19.52
N ASN A 272 -9.44 -18.26 -19.78
CA ASN A 272 -10.53 -18.35 -18.80
C ASN A 272 -10.11 -19.10 -17.53
N GLN A 273 -9.26 -20.14 -17.67
CA GLN A 273 -8.69 -20.84 -16.53
C GLN A 273 -7.77 -19.92 -15.69
N LEU A 274 -6.95 -19.06 -16.32
CA LEU A 274 -6.11 -18.09 -15.61
C LEU A 274 -6.95 -17.02 -14.90
N VAL A 275 -7.97 -16.47 -15.56
CA VAL A 275 -8.92 -15.53 -14.95
C VAL A 275 -9.61 -16.16 -13.73
N GLY A 276 -9.98 -17.44 -13.83
CA GLY A 276 -10.51 -18.21 -12.70
C GLY A 276 -9.52 -18.38 -11.53
N ILE A 277 -8.21 -18.40 -11.81
CA ILE A 277 -7.17 -18.42 -10.78
C ILE A 277 -7.00 -17.03 -10.15
N ASP A 278 -6.98 -15.96 -10.93
CA ASP A 278 -6.85 -14.59 -10.43
C ASP A 278 -8.00 -14.24 -9.48
N THR A 279 -9.24 -14.53 -9.86
CA THR A 279 -10.41 -14.34 -8.98
C THR A 279 -10.37 -15.21 -7.71
N ARG A 280 -9.72 -16.38 -7.76
CA ARG A 280 -9.49 -17.21 -6.57
C ARG A 280 -8.37 -16.63 -5.69
N LEU A 281 -7.33 -16.06 -6.29
CA LEU A 281 -6.26 -15.36 -5.56
C LEU A 281 -6.79 -14.14 -4.82
N GLU A 282 -7.62 -13.32 -5.46
CA GLU A 282 -8.25 -12.16 -4.80
C GLU A 282 -9.11 -12.57 -3.59
N ARG A 283 -9.88 -13.66 -3.72
CA ARG A 283 -10.67 -14.20 -2.61
C ARG A 283 -9.78 -14.73 -1.49
N LEU A 284 -8.70 -15.43 -1.83
CA LEU A 284 -7.72 -15.91 -0.86
C LEU A 284 -7.01 -14.76 -0.15
N ASP A 285 -6.70 -13.67 -0.86
CA ASP A 285 -6.08 -12.48 -0.29
C ASP A 285 -6.95 -11.83 0.77
N ARG A 286 -8.25 -11.66 0.48
CA ARG A 286 -9.20 -11.12 1.46
C ARG A 286 -9.28 -12.01 2.70
N ALA A 287 -9.39 -13.33 2.50
CA ALA A 287 -9.46 -14.29 3.59
C ALA A 287 -8.17 -14.29 4.44
N VAL A 288 -7.00 -14.18 3.80
CA VAL A 288 -5.70 -14.08 4.48
C VAL A 288 -5.59 -12.79 5.28
N ALA A 289 -5.95 -11.64 4.70
CA ALA A 289 -5.88 -10.35 5.37
C ALA A 289 -6.80 -10.30 6.60
N GLU A 290 -8.04 -10.79 6.47
CA GLU A 290 -8.97 -10.90 7.59
C GLU A 290 -8.41 -11.81 8.69
N ASN A 291 -7.83 -12.93 8.29
CA ASN A 291 -7.28 -13.90 9.22
C ASN A 291 -6.03 -13.37 9.97
N GLU A 292 -5.14 -12.64 9.31
CA GLU A 292 -4.02 -11.96 9.98
C GLU A 292 -4.51 -10.91 10.98
N ASN A 293 -5.56 -10.16 10.64
CA ASN A 293 -6.16 -9.22 11.59
C ASN A 293 -6.72 -9.94 12.83
N ARG A 294 -7.35 -11.11 12.65
CA ARG A 294 -7.81 -11.96 13.76
C ARG A 294 -6.66 -12.46 14.62
N ILE A 295 -5.54 -12.90 14.01
CA ILE A 295 -4.32 -13.33 14.74
C ILE A 295 -3.77 -12.18 15.58
N ARG A 296 -3.66 -10.97 15.00
CA ARG A 296 -3.18 -9.77 15.70
C ARG A 296 -4.07 -9.42 16.89
N LYS A 297 -5.38 -9.35 16.66
CA LYS A 297 -6.37 -9.05 17.72
C LYS A 297 -6.28 -10.07 18.86
N LEU A 298 -6.23 -11.35 18.52
CA LEU A 298 -6.16 -12.44 19.50
C LEU A 298 -4.87 -12.38 20.31
N THR A 299 -3.74 -12.10 19.66
CA THR A 299 -2.44 -11.96 20.33
C THR A 299 -2.43 -10.77 21.28
N SER A 300 -3.03 -9.65 20.89
CA SER A 300 -3.19 -8.47 21.75
C SER A 300 -4.10 -8.75 22.95
N GLN A 301 -5.21 -9.45 22.74
CA GLN A 301 -6.13 -9.84 23.82
C GLN A 301 -5.46 -10.81 24.81
N ALA A 302 -4.75 -11.82 24.31
CA ALA A 302 -4.00 -12.75 25.15
C ALA A 302 -2.96 -12.04 26.01
N GLN A 303 -2.23 -11.07 25.44
CA GLN A 303 -1.28 -10.24 26.18
C GLN A 303 -1.97 -9.43 27.27
N GLN A 304 -3.10 -8.78 26.95
CA GLN A 304 -3.86 -7.99 27.91
C GLN A 304 -4.41 -8.85 29.07
N TYR A 305 -4.98 -10.03 28.77
CA TYR A 305 -5.48 -10.94 29.81
C TYR A 305 -4.36 -11.51 30.67
N THR A 306 -3.19 -11.78 30.08
CA THR A 306 -2.01 -12.20 30.83
C THR A 306 -1.51 -11.10 31.78
N ALA A 307 -1.46 -9.85 31.31
CA ALA A 307 -1.04 -8.71 32.12
C ALA A 307 -2.01 -8.40 33.27
N ASN A 308 -3.31 -8.61 33.05
CA ASN A 308 -4.36 -8.38 34.03
C ASN A 308 -4.63 -9.59 34.96
N TYR A 309 -3.86 -10.68 34.83
CA TYR A 309 -4.08 -11.93 35.56
C TYR A 309 -5.49 -12.53 35.39
N ASP A 310 -6.16 -12.24 34.25
CA ASP A 310 -7.51 -12.74 33.95
C ASP A 310 -7.43 -14.08 33.22
N PHE A 311 -7.11 -15.14 33.96
CA PHE A 311 -6.83 -16.47 33.41
C PHE A 311 -8.05 -17.13 32.77
N ARG A 312 -9.26 -16.82 33.26
CA ARG A 312 -10.50 -17.33 32.66
C ARG A 312 -10.66 -16.82 31.23
N LYS A 313 -10.47 -15.51 31.01
CA LYS A 313 -10.52 -14.93 29.66
C LYS A 313 -9.34 -15.40 28.79
N LEU A 314 -8.18 -15.67 29.39
CA LEU A 314 -7.05 -16.27 28.67
C LEU A 314 -7.41 -17.67 28.13
N THR A 315 -8.05 -18.52 28.92
CA THR A 315 -8.54 -19.83 28.46
C THR A 315 -9.54 -19.69 27.31
N ASP A 316 -10.47 -18.74 27.37
CA ASP A 316 -11.42 -18.47 26.28
C ASP A 316 -10.68 -18.00 25.02
N CYS A 317 -9.68 -17.14 25.17
CA CYS A 317 -8.80 -16.69 24.08
C CYS A 317 -8.08 -17.86 23.40
N LEU A 318 -7.56 -18.83 24.17
CA LEU A 318 -6.94 -20.04 23.64
C LEU A 318 -7.91 -20.92 22.84
N LYS A 319 -9.18 -21.00 23.27
CA LYS A 319 -10.22 -21.72 22.51
C LYS A 319 -10.50 -21.04 21.16
N VAL A 320 -10.52 -19.71 21.12
CA VAL A 320 -10.64 -18.96 19.85
C VAL A 320 -9.39 -19.20 18.98
N ALA A 321 -8.21 -19.25 19.58
CA ALA A 321 -6.95 -19.51 18.87
C ALA A 321 -6.93 -20.90 18.23
N GLU A 322 -7.46 -21.92 18.91
CA GLU A 322 -7.61 -23.28 18.38
C GLU A 322 -8.48 -23.30 17.13
N ASN A 323 -9.64 -22.62 17.17
CA ASN A 323 -10.53 -22.51 16.02
C ASN A 323 -9.90 -21.74 14.86
N LEU A 324 -9.18 -20.65 15.17
CA LEU A 324 -8.43 -19.89 14.19
C LEU A 324 -7.35 -20.75 13.53
N GLN A 325 -6.68 -21.62 14.27
CA GLN A 325 -5.67 -22.52 13.71
C GLN A 325 -6.27 -23.58 12.77
N LYS A 326 -7.47 -24.09 13.06
CA LYS A 326 -8.20 -24.97 12.13
C LYS A 326 -8.50 -24.25 10.82
N HIS A 327 -8.90 -22.98 10.90
CA HIS A 327 -9.11 -22.15 9.72
C HIS A 327 -7.81 -21.89 8.95
N ASN A 328 -6.70 -21.58 9.65
CA ASN A 328 -5.38 -21.42 9.06
C ASN A 328 -4.96 -22.65 8.26
N SER A 329 -5.14 -23.85 8.83
CA SER A 329 -4.84 -25.13 8.18
C SER A 329 -5.60 -25.29 6.86
N GLN A 330 -6.88 -24.92 6.83
CA GLN A 330 -7.69 -24.93 5.61
C GLN A 330 -7.19 -23.90 4.58
N LEU A 331 -6.88 -22.67 5.02
CA LEU A 331 -6.31 -21.64 4.15
C LEU A 331 -5.00 -22.11 3.52
N PHE A 332 -4.06 -22.64 4.31
CA PHE A 332 -2.80 -23.19 3.81
C PHE A 332 -3.02 -24.28 2.77
N LYS A 333 -3.99 -25.17 2.99
CA LYS A 333 -4.35 -26.22 2.02
C LYS A 333 -4.86 -25.62 0.70
N LEU A 334 -5.76 -24.64 0.76
CA LEU A 334 -6.30 -23.98 -0.43
C LEU A 334 -5.21 -23.24 -1.21
N ILE A 335 -4.35 -22.55 -0.47
CA ILE A 335 -3.21 -21.80 -0.98
C ILE A 335 -2.20 -22.76 -1.66
N ALA A 336 -1.86 -23.88 -1.04
CA ALA A 336 -0.97 -24.91 -1.61
C ALA A 336 -1.56 -25.59 -2.85
N GLN A 337 -2.86 -25.87 -2.85
CA GLN A 337 -3.56 -26.41 -4.03
C GLN A 337 -3.52 -25.42 -5.21
N THR A 338 -3.73 -24.13 -4.93
CA THR A 338 -3.67 -23.07 -5.96
C THR A 338 -2.26 -22.98 -6.54
N GLU A 339 -1.25 -23.03 -5.69
CA GLU A 339 0.15 -23.05 -6.11
C GLU A 339 0.50 -24.28 -6.96
N LYS A 340 0.00 -25.47 -6.59
CA LYS A 340 0.19 -26.69 -7.38
C LYS A 340 -0.45 -26.56 -8.77
N LYS A 341 -1.66 -25.99 -8.84
CA LYS A 341 -2.35 -25.73 -10.12
C LYS A 341 -1.56 -24.75 -11.00
N LEU A 342 -1.12 -23.63 -10.43
CA LEU A 342 -0.26 -22.66 -11.13
C LEU A 342 1.02 -23.30 -11.64
N SER A 343 1.67 -24.12 -10.82
CA SER A 343 2.90 -24.82 -11.20
C SER A 343 2.66 -25.85 -12.31
N ALA A 344 1.52 -26.55 -12.30
CA ALA A 344 1.15 -27.48 -13.36
C ALA A 344 0.90 -26.76 -14.70
N ILE A 345 0.22 -25.61 -14.66
CA ILE A 345 0.01 -24.76 -15.83
C ILE A 345 1.37 -24.28 -16.36
N ALA A 346 2.24 -23.74 -15.49
CA ALA A 346 3.58 -23.30 -15.85
C ALA A 346 4.40 -24.41 -16.55
N ARG A 347 4.36 -25.63 -16.01
CA ARG A 347 5.04 -26.79 -16.60
C ARG A 347 4.48 -27.17 -17.96
N LYS A 348 3.15 -27.15 -18.12
CA LYS A 348 2.48 -27.43 -19.40
C LYS A 348 2.92 -26.44 -20.48
N ILE A 349 2.94 -25.15 -20.15
CA ILE A 349 3.45 -24.10 -21.07
C ILE A 349 4.92 -24.38 -21.44
N ALA A 350 5.75 -24.67 -20.44
CA ALA A 350 7.18 -24.92 -20.68
C ALA A 350 7.42 -26.16 -21.55
N SER A 351 6.66 -27.24 -21.36
CA SER A 351 6.78 -28.45 -22.19
C SER A 351 6.34 -28.20 -23.64
N GLU A 352 5.26 -27.45 -23.84
CA GLU A 352 4.81 -27.10 -25.18
C GLU A 352 5.80 -26.15 -25.88
N ALA A 353 6.55 -25.33 -25.14
CA ALA A 353 7.53 -24.41 -25.73
C ALA A 353 8.70 -25.19 -26.34
N LYS A 354 9.16 -26.22 -25.62
CA LYS A 354 10.21 -27.13 -26.10
C LYS A 354 9.81 -27.92 -27.33
N GLN A 355 8.53 -28.22 -27.52
CA GLN A 355 8.05 -28.96 -28.69
C GLN A 355 8.01 -28.10 -29.95
N ILE A 356 7.68 -26.81 -29.83
CA ILE A 356 7.67 -25.88 -30.97
C ILE A 356 9.09 -25.62 -31.45
N ASN A 357 10.05 -25.33 -30.55
CA ASN A 357 11.45 -25.08 -30.94
C ASN A 357 12.20 -26.29 -31.52
N ARG A 358 11.60 -27.50 -31.50
CA ARG A 358 12.19 -28.71 -32.08
C ARG A 358 11.67 -29.03 -33.48
N LYS A 359 10.58 -28.37 -33.90
CA LYS A 359 10.06 -28.43 -35.26
C LYS A 359 10.53 -27.21 -36.02
#